data_AF-A0A9W9YTL3-F1
#
_entry.id   AF-A0A9W9YTL3-F1
#
_cell.length_a   1.000
_cell.length_b   1.000
_cell.length_c   1.000
_cell.angle_alpha   90.00
_cell.angle_beta   90.00
_cell.angle_gamma   90.00
#
_symmetry.space_group_name_H-M   'P 1'
#
loop_
_entity.id
_entity.type
_entity.pdbx_description
1 polymer ?
#
loop_
_entity_poly.entity_id
_entity_poly.type
_entity_poly.pdbx_seq_one_letter_code
_entity_poly.pdbx_strand_id
1 'polypeptide(L)'
;MKFRGFADVFLLVMLCCYTNSIRLGEKEEKLLRNVLQEFESAPDDTRFDRIIEMSYSDAKLLPKIFIWCPIRHNGLALRCPVHDCPLRVGKWTDLLDGSRPDPRNPRVIYDLNGNLVLVQAFYECGHLLPGHKKTGHRYLSASNEMTRLLPPTIAKMFPIIMQQRCGFTLRLYDYLITGIYQGQNFMELSEGIASMNYREFMRNNPDSEDIKRDFECNIFCSYPSNDKLMELFSTAVSTYQRTIRK
;
A
#
# COMPACT_ATOMS: atom_id res chain seq x y z
N MET A 1 -43.62 13.49 2.79
CA MET A 1 -42.41 14.02 2.13
C MET A 1 -41.28 13.01 2.33
N LYS A 2 -40.72 12.50 1.22
CA LYS A 2 -39.76 11.39 1.17
C LYS A 2 -38.36 11.88 1.54
N PHE A 3 -37.77 11.38 2.62
CA PHE A 3 -36.33 11.48 2.93
C PHE A 3 -35.62 10.11 2.88
N ARG A 4 -36.18 9.13 2.14
CA ARG A 4 -35.54 7.81 1.97
C ARG A 4 -34.39 7.80 0.96
N GLY A 5 -34.46 8.62 -0.10
CA GLY A 5 -33.44 8.63 -1.16
C GLY A 5 -32.07 9.19 -0.74
N PHE A 6 -32.01 10.12 0.21
CA PHE A 6 -30.75 10.74 0.63
C PHE A 6 -29.91 9.81 1.51
N ALA A 7 -30.55 9.06 2.41
CA ALA A 7 -29.86 8.10 3.27
C ALA A 7 -29.30 6.92 2.46
N ASP A 8 -30.06 6.42 1.49
CA ASP A 8 -29.63 5.31 0.64
C ASP A 8 -28.48 5.72 -0.30
N VAL A 9 -28.52 6.94 -0.87
CA VAL A 9 -27.40 7.48 -1.67
C VAL A 9 -26.17 7.75 -0.80
N PHE A 10 -26.34 8.28 0.42
CA PHE A 10 -25.22 8.51 1.33
C PHE A 10 -24.59 7.20 1.83
N LEU A 11 -25.41 6.16 2.04
CA LEU A 11 -24.95 4.81 2.37
C LEU A 11 -24.26 4.15 1.17
N LEU A 12 -24.75 4.36 -0.06
CA LEU A 12 -24.14 3.85 -1.29
C LEU A 12 -22.82 4.55 -1.60
N VAL A 13 -22.74 5.88 -1.42
CA VAL A 13 -21.49 6.65 -1.54
C VAL A 13 -20.51 6.25 -0.44
N MET A 14 -20.97 6.06 0.80
CA MET A 14 -20.15 5.48 1.86
C MET A 14 -19.67 4.08 1.48
N LEU A 15 -20.55 3.17 1.02
CA LEU A 15 -20.17 1.81 0.59
C LEU A 15 -19.16 1.83 -0.56
N CYS A 16 -19.34 2.69 -1.57
CA CYS A 16 -18.38 2.90 -2.65
C CYS A 16 -17.07 3.51 -2.15
N CYS A 17 -17.09 4.30 -1.08
CA CYS A 17 -15.91 4.82 -0.39
C CYS A 17 -15.28 3.80 0.60
N TYR A 18 -15.91 2.65 0.86
CA TYR A 18 -15.52 1.70 1.90
C TYR A 18 -14.68 0.52 1.41
N THR A 19 -14.47 0.32 0.11
CA THR A 19 -13.80 -0.90 -0.38
C THR A 19 -12.86 -0.64 -1.55
N ASN A 20 -11.61 -0.22 -1.25
CA ASN A 20 -10.50 -0.48 -2.16
C ASN A 20 -9.95 -1.89 -1.87
N SER A 21 -10.81 -2.91 -1.89
CA SER A 21 -10.35 -4.29 -1.90
C SER A 21 -9.76 -4.55 -3.28
N ILE A 22 -8.47 -4.85 -3.31
CA ILE A 22 -7.81 -5.24 -4.54
C ILE A 22 -8.41 -6.58 -4.96
N ARG A 23 -8.99 -6.63 -6.16
CA ARG A 23 -9.39 -7.88 -6.78
C ARG A 23 -8.36 -8.25 -7.83
N LEU A 24 -7.68 -9.36 -7.59
CA LEU A 24 -6.69 -9.93 -8.49
C LEU A 24 -7.16 -11.30 -8.97
N GLY A 25 -6.63 -11.74 -10.12
CA GLY A 25 -6.92 -13.06 -10.66
C GLY A 25 -6.25 -14.18 -9.87
N GLU A 26 -6.64 -15.42 -10.15
CA GLU A 26 -6.09 -16.63 -9.51
C GLU A 26 -4.57 -16.75 -9.73
N LYS A 27 -4.07 -16.30 -10.88
CA LYS A 27 -2.63 -16.32 -11.21
C LYS A 27 -1.84 -15.39 -10.29
N GLU A 28 -2.31 -14.17 -10.11
CA GLU A 28 -1.67 -13.18 -9.25
C GLU A 28 -1.76 -13.57 -7.77
N GLU A 29 -2.86 -14.21 -7.34
CA GLU A 29 -2.97 -14.75 -5.99
C GLU A 29 -1.96 -15.88 -5.76
N LYS A 30 -1.85 -16.82 -6.71
CA LYS A 30 -0.84 -17.88 -6.64
C LYS A 30 0.57 -17.32 -6.60
N LEU A 31 0.85 -16.30 -7.40
CA LEU A 31 2.14 -15.62 -7.42
C LEU A 31 2.45 -14.98 -6.06
N LEU A 32 1.52 -14.23 -5.49
CA LEU A 32 1.70 -13.62 -4.19
C LEU A 32 1.96 -14.67 -3.10
N ARG A 33 1.23 -15.79 -3.14
CA ARG A 33 1.44 -16.92 -2.23
C ARG A 33 2.84 -17.52 -2.36
N ASN A 34 3.35 -17.67 -3.58
CA ASN A 34 4.70 -18.17 -3.82
C ASN A 34 5.75 -17.21 -3.23
N VAL A 35 5.63 -15.90 -3.48
CA VAL A 35 6.58 -14.90 -2.94
C VAL A 35 6.54 -14.88 -1.41
N LEU A 36 5.35 -15.05 -0.80
CA LEU A 36 5.24 -15.19 0.65
C LEU A 36 5.88 -16.48 1.16
N GLN A 37 5.74 -17.60 0.45
CA GLN A 37 6.38 -18.85 0.83
C GLN A 37 7.92 -18.76 0.74
N GLU A 38 8.44 -18.07 -0.28
CA GLU A 38 9.87 -17.76 -0.40
C GLU A 38 10.35 -16.93 0.82
N PHE A 39 9.60 -15.89 1.19
CA PHE A 39 9.88 -15.10 2.39
C PHE A 39 9.86 -15.94 3.66
N GLU A 40 8.91 -16.85 3.81
CA GLU A 40 8.83 -17.73 4.98
C GLU A 40 10.03 -18.68 5.08
N SER A 41 10.60 -19.09 3.94
CA SER A 41 11.78 -19.97 3.89
C SER A 41 13.11 -19.26 4.14
N ALA A 42 13.24 -18.01 3.68
CA ALA A 42 14.47 -17.22 3.73
C ALA A 42 14.12 -15.76 4.03
N PRO A 43 13.64 -15.46 5.26
CA PRO A 43 13.14 -14.13 5.59
C PRO A 43 14.23 -13.07 5.60
N ASP A 44 15.50 -13.45 5.75
CA ASP A 44 16.69 -12.59 5.78
C ASP A 44 17.30 -12.32 4.40
N ASP A 45 16.70 -12.83 3.32
CA ASP A 45 17.17 -12.56 1.96
C ASP A 45 17.02 -11.07 1.62
N THR A 46 18.12 -10.48 1.15
CA THR A 46 18.20 -9.08 0.70
C THR A 46 17.23 -8.72 -0.42
N ARG A 47 16.69 -9.70 -1.16
CA ARG A 47 15.60 -9.46 -2.11
C ARG A 47 14.40 -8.79 -1.44
N PHE A 48 14.15 -9.07 -0.16
CA PHE A 48 13.04 -8.51 0.61
C PHE A 48 13.34 -7.16 1.25
N ASP A 49 14.57 -6.63 1.11
CA ASP A 49 14.90 -5.25 1.49
C ASP A 49 14.24 -4.22 0.57
N ARG A 50 13.80 -4.64 -0.62
CA ARG A 50 13.38 -3.77 -1.72
C ARG A 50 12.01 -4.15 -2.25
N ILE A 51 11.44 -3.26 -3.05
CA ILE A 51 10.25 -3.55 -3.84
C ILE A 51 10.61 -4.63 -4.86
N ILE A 52 9.86 -5.72 -4.86
CA ILE A 52 10.01 -6.84 -5.78
C ILE A 52 9.24 -6.47 -7.04
N GLU A 53 9.96 -6.31 -8.14
CA GLU A 53 9.39 -6.17 -9.47
C GLU A 53 9.07 -7.57 -10.02
N MET A 54 7.83 -7.77 -10.45
CA MET A 54 7.39 -9.04 -11.00
C MET A 54 7.64 -9.05 -12.51
N SER A 55 8.18 -10.16 -13.02
CA SER A 55 8.22 -10.37 -14.46
C SER A 55 6.79 -10.44 -15.01
N TYR A 56 6.54 -9.77 -16.12
CA TYR A 56 5.23 -9.78 -16.77
C TYR A 56 4.81 -11.18 -17.23
N SER A 57 5.77 -12.08 -17.50
CA SER A 57 5.48 -13.50 -17.77
C SER A 57 4.69 -14.16 -16.64
N ASP A 58 4.86 -13.66 -15.41
CA ASP A 58 4.40 -14.30 -14.19
C ASP A 58 3.14 -13.64 -13.64
N ALA A 59 2.97 -12.32 -13.82
CA ALA A 59 1.72 -11.61 -13.53
C ALA A 59 1.51 -10.39 -14.41
N LYS A 60 0.40 -10.40 -15.16
CA LYS A 60 0.03 -9.28 -16.04
C LYS A 60 -0.46 -8.06 -15.25
N LEU A 61 -1.05 -8.29 -14.08
CA LEU A 61 -1.73 -7.26 -13.29
C LEU A 61 -0.99 -6.84 -12.02
N LEU A 62 -0.01 -7.61 -11.54
CA LEU A 62 0.68 -7.35 -10.28
C LEU A 62 2.14 -6.99 -10.53
N PRO A 63 2.46 -5.73 -10.89
CA PRO A 63 3.81 -5.37 -11.33
C PRO A 63 4.81 -5.32 -10.18
N LYS A 64 4.35 -4.98 -8.96
CA LYS A 64 5.23 -4.72 -7.82
C LYS A 64 4.64 -5.19 -6.50
N ILE A 65 5.47 -5.82 -5.69
CA ILE A 65 5.12 -6.32 -4.35
C ILE A 65 6.14 -5.79 -3.35
N PHE A 66 5.69 -5.35 -2.18
CA PHE A 66 6.56 -5.05 -1.05
C PHE A 66 6.08 -5.81 0.19
N ILE A 67 6.92 -6.70 0.71
CA ILE A 67 6.64 -7.47 1.92
C ILE A 67 7.25 -6.73 3.10
N TRP A 68 6.44 -6.47 4.13
CA TRP A 68 6.90 -5.80 5.34
C TRP A 68 6.66 -6.66 6.59
N CYS A 69 7.73 -7.26 7.10
CA CYS A 69 7.71 -7.97 8.38
C CYS A 69 9.08 -7.87 9.09
N PRO A 70 9.39 -6.71 9.70
CA PRO A 70 10.68 -6.49 10.35
C PRO A 70 11.00 -7.46 11.50
N ILE A 71 9.98 -8.00 12.20
CA ILE A 71 10.21 -9.06 13.21
C ILE A 71 10.92 -10.27 12.62
N ARG A 72 10.46 -10.79 11.48
CA ARG A 72 11.07 -11.97 10.85
C ARG A 72 12.30 -11.60 10.04
N HIS A 73 12.19 -10.56 9.22
CA HIS A 73 13.24 -10.15 8.29
C HIS A 73 14.51 -9.68 9.02
N ASN A 74 14.37 -8.98 10.15
CA ASN A 74 15.51 -8.44 10.92
C ASN A 74 15.69 -9.12 12.29
N GLY A 75 14.99 -10.23 12.56
CA GLY A 75 15.10 -10.96 13.83
C GLY A 75 14.74 -10.13 15.07
N LEU A 76 13.77 -9.22 14.98
CA LEU A 76 13.43 -8.30 16.07
C LEU A 76 12.47 -8.91 17.09
N ALA A 77 12.68 -8.58 18.36
CA ALA A 77 11.73 -8.86 19.44
C ALA A 77 10.93 -7.59 19.79
N LEU A 78 9.81 -7.36 19.11
CA LEU A 78 8.91 -6.25 19.45
C LEU A 78 7.96 -6.62 20.59
N ARG A 79 7.65 -5.62 21.42
CA ARG A 79 6.71 -5.77 22.55
C ARG A 79 5.40 -5.04 22.29
N CYS A 80 4.31 -5.58 22.84
CA CYS A 80 3.00 -4.97 22.77
C CYS A 80 3.03 -3.64 23.55
N PRO A 81 2.64 -2.51 22.95
CA PRO A 81 2.70 -1.21 23.61
C PRO A 81 1.72 -1.07 24.80
N VAL A 82 0.78 -2.00 24.94
CA VAL A 82 -0.22 -1.99 26.03
C VAL A 82 0.13 -2.96 27.16
N HIS A 83 0.59 -4.18 26.83
CA HIS A 83 0.84 -5.23 27.82
C HIS A 83 2.32 -5.54 28.05
N ASP A 84 3.23 -4.91 27.30
CA ASP A 84 4.68 -5.18 27.28
C ASP A 84 5.06 -6.66 27.02
N CYS A 85 4.13 -7.39 26.40
CA CYS A 85 4.27 -8.80 26.05
C CYS A 85 5.05 -8.95 24.72
N PRO A 86 5.87 -10.00 24.52
CA PRO A 86 6.44 -10.28 23.20
C PRO A 86 5.33 -10.48 22.15
N LEU A 87 5.41 -9.73 21.05
CA LEU A 87 4.48 -9.87 19.93
C LEU A 87 4.85 -11.07 19.08
N ARG A 88 3.83 -11.83 18.65
CA ARG A 88 4.00 -12.96 17.72
C ARG A 88 3.57 -12.55 16.32
N VAL A 89 4.30 -13.04 15.32
CA VAL A 89 3.91 -12.86 13.92
C VAL A 89 2.79 -13.84 13.60
N GLY A 90 1.63 -13.29 13.25
CA GLY A 90 0.43 -14.01 12.87
C GLY A 90 0.27 -14.13 11.36
N LYS A 91 -0.96 -13.93 10.89
CA LYS A 91 -1.32 -14.05 9.46
C LYS A 91 -0.79 -12.87 8.63
N TRP A 92 -0.92 -12.98 7.32
CA TRP A 92 -0.58 -11.95 6.34
C TRP A 92 -1.81 -11.21 5.82
N THR A 93 -1.59 -10.04 5.23
CA THR A 93 -2.55 -9.37 4.35
C THR A 93 -2.44 -9.91 2.92
N ASP A 94 -2.80 -11.17 2.71
CA ASP A 94 -2.63 -11.92 1.46
C ASP A 94 -3.95 -12.27 0.76
N LEU A 95 -5.10 -11.76 1.24
CA LEU A 95 -6.39 -12.06 0.65
C LEU A 95 -6.71 -11.11 -0.50
N LEU A 96 -6.92 -11.66 -1.70
CA LEU A 96 -7.18 -10.92 -2.94
C LEU A 96 -8.58 -11.17 -3.52
N ASP A 97 -9.43 -11.89 -2.78
CA ASP A 97 -10.79 -12.29 -3.21
C ASP A 97 -11.66 -11.08 -3.58
N GLY A 98 -11.42 -9.91 -2.97
CA GLY A 98 -12.09 -8.65 -3.31
C GLY A 98 -13.59 -8.62 -3.03
N SER A 99 -14.20 -9.78 -2.75
CA SER A 99 -15.63 -10.03 -2.56
C SER A 99 -16.20 -9.32 -1.34
N ARG A 100 -15.37 -9.11 -0.31
CA ARG A 100 -15.71 -8.40 0.93
C ARG A 100 -14.50 -7.64 1.47
N PRO A 101 -14.72 -6.52 2.17
CA PRO A 101 -13.67 -5.90 2.97
C PRO A 101 -13.21 -6.87 4.05
N ASP A 102 -11.99 -7.37 3.92
CA ASP A 102 -11.30 -8.20 4.91
C ASP A 102 -10.06 -7.43 5.39
N PRO A 103 -9.76 -7.42 6.70
CA PRO A 103 -8.53 -6.82 7.21
C PRO A 103 -7.25 -7.43 6.61
N ARG A 104 -7.32 -8.65 6.05
CA ARG A 104 -6.24 -9.31 5.32
C ARG A 104 -6.16 -8.89 3.85
N ASN A 105 -7.00 -7.97 3.38
CA ASN A 105 -6.81 -7.40 2.05
C ASN A 105 -5.51 -6.57 2.05
N PRO A 106 -4.57 -6.81 1.12
CA PRO A 106 -3.38 -5.99 1.04
C PRO A 106 -3.72 -4.57 0.58
N ARG A 107 -2.80 -3.66 0.83
CA ARG A 107 -2.98 -2.23 0.51
C ARG A 107 -2.32 -1.90 -0.82
N VAL A 108 -3.01 -1.12 -1.66
CA VAL A 108 -2.39 -0.46 -2.81
C VAL A 108 -1.57 0.72 -2.33
N ILE A 109 -0.33 0.79 -2.78
CA ILE A 109 0.58 1.89 -2.56
C ILE A 109 0.88 2.54 -3.91
N TYR A 110 0.62 3.84 -4.01
CA TYR A 110 0.87 4.61 -5.21
C TYR A 110 2.37 4.83 -5.41
N ASP A 111 2.83 4.65 -6.63
CA ASP A 111 4.24 4.75 -6.98
C ASP A 111 4.39 5.19 -8.44
N LEU A 112 5.62 5.54 -8.82
CA LEU A 112 6.00 5.77 -10.21
C LEU A 112 6.17 4.43 -10.94
N ASN A 113 5.88 4.40 -12.24
CA ASN A 113 5.96 3.20 -13.07
C ASN A 113 5.09 2.07 -12.49
N GLY A 114 3.82 2.38 -12.26
CA GLY A 114 2.84 1.48 -11.67
C GLY A 114 2.79 1.53 -10.15
N ASN A 115 1.69 1.09 -9.57
CA ASN A 115 1.49 0.98 -8.13
C ASN A 115 2.00 -0.38 -7.64
N LEU A 116 2.16 -0.51 -6.32
CA LEU A 116 2.60 -1.76 -5.71
C LEU A 116 1.60 -2.26 -4.66
N VAL A 117 1.67 -3.56 -4.38
CA VAL A 117 0.94 -4.20 -3.30
C VAL A 117 1.82 -4.26 -2.06
N LEU A 118 1.38 -3.62 -0.98
CA LEU A 118 1.98 -3.78 0.33
C LEU A 118 1.35 -4.98 1.04
N VAL A 119 2.19 -5.96 1.35
CA VAL A 119 1.82 -7.12 2.16
C VAL A 119 2.47 -7.05 3.52
N GLN A 120 1.62 -7.11 4.55
CA GLN A 120 1.99 -6.85 5.94
C GLN A 120 1.63 -8.05 6.79
N ALA A 121 2.43 -8.29 7.81
CA ALA A 121 2.09 -9.28 8.82
C ALA A 121 1.22 -8.65 9.92
N PHE A 122 0.32 -9.46 10.48
CA PHE A 122 -0.34 -9.16 11.75
C PHE A 122 0.59 -9.51 12.91
N TYR A 123 0.71 -8.62 13.88
CA TYR A 123 1.38 -8.87 15.15
C TYR A 123 0.33 -9.05 16.24
N GLU A 124 0.40 -10.17 16.95
CA GLU A 124 -0.59 -10.57 17.95
C GLU A 124 0.03 -10.61 19.35
N CYS A 125 -0.63 -9.98 20.32
CA CYS A 125 -0.28 -10.17 21.74
C CYS A 125 -0.95 -11.42 22.30
N GLY A 126 -0.22 -12.15 23.15
CA GLY A 126 -0.70 -13.37 23.80
C GLY A 126 -1.68 -13.16 24.97
N HIS A 127 -1.85 -11.94 25.48
CA HIS A 127 -2.78 -11.66 26.59
C HIS A 127 -4.20 -11.43 26.11
N LEU A 128 -5.18 -11.88 26.89
CA LEU A 128 -6.60 -11.58 26.64
C LEU A 128 -6.90 -10.12 26.92
N LEU A 129 -7.81 -9.54 26.14
CA LEU A 129 -8.34 -8.21 26.41
C LEU A 129 -9.28 -8.26 27.64
N PRO A 130 -9.25 -7.26 28.54
CA PRO A 130 -10.16 -7.20 29.68
C PRO A 130 -11.62 -7.30 29.20
N GLY A 131 -12.36 -8.29 29.71
CA GLY A 131 -13.78 -8.49 29.37
C GLY A 131 -14.07 -9.25 28.06
N HIS A 132 -13.06 -9.73 27.32
CA HIS A 132 -13.26 -10.49 26.08
C HIS A 132 -12.63 -11.90 26.10
N LYS A 133 -13.30 -12.86 25.45
CA LYS A 133 -12.81 -14.24 25.22
C LYS A 133 -11.88 -14.38 24.00
N LYS A 134 -11.49 -13.29 23.35
CA LYS A 134 -10.68 -13.31 22.11
C LYS A 134 -9.20 -12.99 22.39
N THR A 135 -8.33 -13.46 21.50
CA THR A 135 -6.88 -13.21 21.49
C THR A 135 -6.58 -11.71 21.53
N GLY A 136 -5.41 -11.34 22.07
CA GLY A 136 -5.06 -9.98 22.46
C GLY A 136 -4.99 -8.94 21.35
N HIS A 137 -4.41 -7.78 21.70
CA HIS A 137 -4.19 -6.69 20.74
C HIS A 137 -3.54 -7.19 19.45
N ARG A 138 -4.05 -6.71 18.32
CA ARG A 138 -3.55 -6.99 16.98
C ARG A 138 -3.09 -5.71 16.31
N TYR A 139 -1.92 -5.76 15.69
CA TYR A 139 -1.31 -4.63 14.98
C TYR A 139 -0.90 -5.06 13.58
N LEU A 140 -0.91 -4.14 12.62
CA LEU A 140 -0.28 -4.37 11.31
C LEU A 140 1.19 -3.96 11.40
N SER A 141 2.08 -4.69 10.72
CA SER A 141 3.52 -4.46 10.79
C SER A 141 3.99 -3.07 10.37
N ALA A 142 3.27 -2.36 9.49
CA ALA A 142 3.54 -0.95 9.18
C ALA A 142 2.47 0.02 9.70
N SER A 143 1.75 -0.35 10.77
CA SER A 143 0.95 0.64 11.50
C SER A 143 1.89 1.65 12.17
N ASN A 144 1.43 2.88 12.36
CA ASN A 144 2.24 3.94 12.96
C ASN A 144 2.71 3.55 14.38
N GLU A 145 1.90 2.81 15.13
CA GLU A 145 2.25 2.31 16.45
C GLU A 145 3.44 1.35 16.38
N MET A 146 3.45 0.42 15.41
CA MET A 146 4.55 -0.55 15.27
C MET A 146 5.80 0.10 14.70
N THR A 147 5.67 0.96 13.68
CA THR A 147 6.82 1.64 13.07
C THR A 147 7.57 2.53 14.07
N ARG A 148 6.88 3.13 15.05
CA ARG A 148 7.50 3.91 16.13
C ARG A 148 8.30 3.07 17.14
N LEU A 149 7.99 1.78 17.25
CA LEU A 149 8.72 0.85 18.13
C LEU A 149 9.95 0.25 17.45
N LEU A 150 10.10 0.42 16.13
CA LEU A 150 11.24 -0.11 15.40
C LEU A 150 12.50 0.70 15.70
N PRO A 151 13.69 0.05 15.73
CA PRO A 151 14.96 0.77 15.71
C PRO A 151 15.03 1.75 14.53
N PRO A 152 15.61 2.95 14.71
CA PRO A 152 15.61 3.97 13.65
C PRO A 152 16.22 3.53 12.33
N THR A 153 17.22 2.64 12.36
CA THR A 153 17.85 2.07 11.15
C THR A 153 16.86 1.22 10.34
N ILE A 154 16.05 0.42 11.01
CA ILE A 154 15.06 -0.47 10.38
C ILE A 154 13.82 0.31 9.97
N ALA A 155 13.37 1.27 10.79
CA ALA A 155 12.25 2.14 10.44
C ALA A 155 12.51 2.90 9.13
N LYS A 156 13.76 3.33 8.88
CA LYS A 156 14.18 4.00 7.64
C LYS A 156 14.17 3.09 6.41
N MET A 157 14.21 1.77 6.57
CA MET A 157 14.11 0.83 5.45
C MET A 157 12.69 0.79 4.86
N PHE A 158 11.68 1.24 5.60
CA PHE A 158 10.30 1.27 5.12
C PHE A 158 10.09 2.42 4.12
N PRO A 159 9.96 2.17 2.80
CA PRO A 159 10.06 3.21 1.79
C PRO A 159 8.69 3.82 1.44
N ILE A 160 7.73 3.77 2.37
CA ILE A 160 6.32 4.08 2.13
C ILE A 160 5.81 5.03 3.20
N ILE A 161 5.15 6.10 2.77
CA ILE A 161 4.38 6.99 3.63
C ILE A 161 2.95 6.46 3.71
N MET A 162 2.55 6.01 4.90
CA MET A 162 1.24 5.42 5.13
C MET A 162 0.18 6.48 5.43
N GLN A 163 -0.96 6.38 4.77
CA GLN A 163 -2.19 7.11 5.08
C GLN A 163 -3.28 6.13 5.55
N GLN A 164 -4.44 6.64 5.99
CA GLN A 164 -5.51 5.81 6.54
C GLN A 164 -6.03 4.74 5.56
N ARG A 165 -6.13 5.05 4.26
CA ARG A 165 -6.75 4.16 3.24
C ARG A 165 -5.82 3.74 2.10
N CYS A 166 -4.61 4.28 2.03
CA CYS A 166 -3.61 3.99 1.01
C CYS A 166 -2.23 4.39 1.53
N GLY A 167 -1.20 4.29 0.70
CA GLY A 167 0.08 4.95 0.93
C GLY A 167 0.70 5.34 -0.39
N PHE A 168 1.85 5.97 -0.30
CA PHE A 168 2.67 6.32 -1.46
C PHE A 168 4.14 6.05 -1.15
N THR A 169 4.92 5.73 -2.17
CA THR A 169 6.35 5.54 -2.00
C THR A 169 7.06 6.87 -1.76
N LEU A 170 8.19 6.82 -1.05
CA LEU A 170 9.09 7.97 -0.93
C LEU A 170 9.54 8.45 -2.31
N ARG A 171 9.73 7.54 -3.28
CA ARG A 171 10.06 7.89 -4.66
C ARG A 171 9.02 8.79 -5.33
N LEU A 172 7.73 8.48 -5.19
CA LEU A 172 6.65 9.33 -5.71
C LEU A 172 6.63 10.69 -4.99
N TYR A 173 6.85 10.68 -3.69
CA TYR A 173 6.92 11.92 -2.91
C TYR A 173 8.09 12.81 -3.34
N ASP A 174 9.28 12.25 -3.52
CA ASP A 174 10.49 12.95 -3.94
C ASP A 174 10.32 13.54 -5.35
N TYR A 175 9.66 12.83 -6.26
CA TYR A 175 9.30 13.35 -7.58
C TYR A 175 8.42 14.60 -7.50
N LEU A 176 7.36 14.55 -6.70
CA LEU A 176 6.46 15.71 -6.51
C LEU A 176 7.18 16.90 -5.89
N ILE A 177 7.96 16.66 -4.83
CA ILE A 177 8.71 17.70 -4.14
C ILE A 177 9.72 18.35 -5.10
N THR A 178 10.47 17.54 -5.85
CA THR A 178 11.46 18.03 -6.81
C THR A 178 10.82 18.88 -7.90
N GLY A 179 9.70 18.43 -8.48
CA GLY A 179 9.00 19.22 -9.49
C GLY A 179 8.41 20.52 -8.94
N ILE A 180 7.89 20.52 -7.71
CA ILE A 180 7.46 21.76 -7.03
C ILE A 180 8.64 22.73 -6.86
N TYR A 181 9.82 22.24 -6.44
CA TYR A 181 11.03 23.07 -6.35
C TYR A 181 11.47 23.62 -7.72
N GLN A 182 11.18 22.89 -8.80
CA GLN A 182 11.44 23.31 -10.18
C GLN A 182 10.35 24.24 -10.75
N GLY A 183 9.31 24.56 -9.98
CA GLY A 183 8.21 25.44 -10.41
C GLY A 183 7.13 24.75 -11.24
N GLN A 184 7.11 23.41 -11.29
CA GLN A 184 6.06 22.66 -11.97
C GLN A 184 4.74 22.77 -11.21
N ASN A 185 3.66 22.91 -11.95
CA ASN A 185 2.32 22.95 -11.39
C ASN A 185 1.75 21.52 -11.23
N PHE A 186 0.61 21.43 -10.53
CA PHE A 186 -0.04 20.15 -10.26
C PHE A 186 -0.39 19.38 -11.55
N MET A 187 -0.87 20.06 -12.59
CA MET A 187 -1.30 19.43 -13.83
C MET A 187 -0.10 18.77 -14.54
N GLU A 188 1.01 19.49 -14.66
CA GLU A 188 2.25 18.97 -15.26
C GLU A 188 2.78 17.74 -14.52
N LEU A 189 2.76 17.77 -13.19
CA LEU A 189 3.17 16.64 -12.36
C LEU A 189 2.24 15.43 -12.51
N SER A 190 0.94 15.68 -12.55
CA SER A 190 -0.10 14.65 -12.72
C SER A 190 0.04 13.96 -14.08
N GLU A 191 0.21 14.74 -15.15
CA GLU A 191 0.45 14.24 -16.50
C GLU A 191 1.74 13.43 -16.58
N GLY A 192 2.81 13.87 -15.90
CA GLY A 192 4.06 13.12 -15.81
C GLY A 192 3.90 11.76 -15.15
N ILE A 193 3.18 11.69 -14.02
CA ILE A 193 2.88 10.43 -13.32
C ILE A 193 2.02 9.51 -14.19
N ALA A 194 0.95 10.06 -14.77
CA ALA A 194 0.07 9.30 -15.66
C ALA A 194 0.84 8.76 -16.87
N SER A 195 1.71 9.56 -17.49
CA SER A 195 2.53 9.16 -18.63
C SER A 195 3.51 8.04 -18.27
N MET A 196 4.18 8.13 -17.12
CA MET A 196 5.09 7.08 -16.65
C MET A 196 4.35 5.76 -16.40
N ASN A 197 3.20 5.81 -15.71
CA ASN A 197 2.42 4.60 -15.45
C ASN A 197 1.80 4.02 -16.73
N TYR A 198 1.37 4.87 -17.67
CA TYR A 198 0.86 4.42 -18.97
C TYR A 198 1.95 3.74 -19.81
N ARG A 199 3.15 4.31 -19.86
CA ARG A 199 4.29 3.69 -20.55
C ARG A 199 4.65 2.33 -19.95
N GLU A 200 4.62 2.24 -18.62
CA GLU A 200 4.88 0.98 -17.94
C GLU A 200 3.78 -0.05 -18.23
N PHE A 201 2.51 0.36 -18.23
CA PHE A 201 1.41 -0.49 -18.66
C PHE A 201 1.59 -1.00 -20.09
N MET A 202 1.95 -0.12 -21.03
CA MET A 202 2.15 -0.44 -22.44
C MET A 202 3.31 -1.42 -22.66
N ARG A 203 4.44 -1.20 -21.98
CA ARG A 203 5.59 -2.12 -22.01
C ARG A 203 5.20 -3.51 -21.53
N ASN A 204 4.38 -3.54 -20.49
CA ASN A 204 3.94 -4.77 -19.89
C ASN A 204 2.84 -5.42 -20.74
N ASN A 205 1.93 -4.69 -21.40
CA ASN A 205 0.80 -5.27 -22.13
C ASN A 205 0.87 -5.06 -23.66
N PRO A 206 1.86 -5.64 -24.35
CA PRO A 206 2.02 -5.45 -25.80
C PRO A 206 0.86 -6.05 -26.61
N ASP A 207 0.20 -7.08 -26.07
CA ASP A 207 -0.86 -7.84 -26.75
C ASP A 207 -2.29 -7.36 -26.38
N SER A 208 -2.45 -6.24 -25.67
CA SER A 208 -3.79 -5.75 -25.30
C SER A 208 -4.52 -5.22 -26.53
N GLU A 209 -5.69 -5.80 -26.83
CA GLU A 209 -6.54 -5.39 -27.96
C GLU A 209 -7.33 -4.09 -27.66
N ASP A 210 -7.61 -3.82 -26.37
CA ASP A 210 -8.32 -2.61 -25.89
C ASP A 210 -7.53 -1.94 -24.76
N ILE A 211 -6.34 -1.45 -25.13
CA ILE A 211 -5.35 -0.80 -24.25
C ILE A 211 -5.99 0.26 -23.35
N LYS A 212 -6.92 1.06 -23.88
CA LYS A 212 -7.47 2.20 -23.16
C LYS A 212 -8.36 1.73 -22.01
N ARG A 213 -9.30 0.82 -22.30
CA ARG A 213 -10.19 0.25 -21.28
C ARG A 213 -9.40 -0.57 -20.26
N ASP A 214 -8.43 -1.35 -20.72
CA ASP A 214 -7.62 -2.20 -19.86
C ASP A 214 -6.73 -1.37 -18.92
N PHE A 215 -6.22 -0.22 -19.38
CA PHE A 215 -5.47 0.72 -18.54
C PHE A 215 -6.35 1.42 -17.50
N GLU A 216 -7.49 1.97 -17.91
CA GLU A 216 -8.41 2.70 -17.03
C GLU A 216 -8.98 1.82 -15.90
N CYS A 217 -9.18 0.53 -16.18
CA CYS A 217 -9.67 -0.45 -15.21
C CYS A 217 -8.56 -1.05 -14.32
N ASN A 218 -7.27 -0.81 -14.62
CA ASN A 218 -6.16 -1.44 -13.91
C ASN A 218 -5.71 -0.58 -12.72
N ILE A 219 -6.07 -0.97 -11.49
CA ILE A 219 -5.69 -0.28 -10.24
C ILE A 219 -4.18 -0.22 -9.99
N PHE A 220 -3.38 -1.01 -10.70
CA PHE A 220 -1.92 -1.04 -10.58
C PHE A 220 -1.22 -0.13 -11.58
N CYS A 221 -1.94 0.36 -12.58
CA CYS A 221 -1.39 1.29 -13.56
C CYS A 221 -2.16 2.61 -13.57
N SER A 222 -3.39 2.64 -13.05
CA SER A 222 -4.13 3.87 -12.83
C SER A 222 -3.47 4.69 -11.72
N TYR A 223 -3.26 5.97 -11.99
CA TYR A 223 -2.69 6.92 -11.05
C TYR A 223 -3.72 7.23 -9.95
N PRO A 224 -3.28 7.70 -8.76
CA PRO A 224 -4.21 8.05 -7.68
C PRO A 224 -5.33 8.97 -8.19
N SER A 225 -6.56 8.77 -7.69
CA SER A 225 -7.66 9.69 -7.98
C SER A 225 -7.19 11.14 -7.73
N ASN A 226 -7.57 12.07 -8.61
CA ASN A 226 -7.08 13.46 -8.58
C ASN A 226 -7.08 14.04 -7.15
N ASP A 227 -8.10 13.75 -6.34
CA ASP A 227 -8.19 14.20 -4.94
C ASP A 227 -7.03 13.78 -4.04
N LYS A 228 -6.55 12.53 -4.16
CA LYS A 228 -5.45 12.02 -3.35
C LYS A 228 -4.11 12.59 -3.79
N LEU A 229 -3.93 12.72 -5.11
CA LEU A 229 -2.74 13.35 -5.67
C LEU A 229 -2.71 14.85 -5.27
N MET A 230 -3.87 15.52 -5.28
CA MET A 230 -4.03 16.89 -4.81
C MET A 230 -3.71 17.04 -3.33
N GLU A 231 -4.14 16.12 -2.47
CA GLU A 231 -3.79 16.12 -1.04
C GLU A 231 -2.27 16.03 -0.85
N LEU A 232 -1.63 15.13 -1.61
CA LEU A 232 -0.18 14.93 -1.62
C LEU A 232 0.55 16.18 -2.08
N PHE A 233 0.12 16.76 -3.20
CA PHE A 233 0.65 18.01 -3.75
C PHE A 233 0.49 19.16 -2.75
N SER A 234 -0.67 19.29 -2.11
CA SER A 234 -0.92 20.33 -1.10
C SER A 234 0.00 20.17 0.11
N THR A 235 0.21 18.94 0.56
CA THR A 235 1.16 18.62 1.65
C THR A 235 2.59 18.98 1.26
N ALA A 236 3.00 18.65 0.03
CA ALA A 236 4.31 18.97 -0.51
C ALA A 236 4.53 20.50 -0.65
N VAL A 237 3.56 21.23 -1.19
CA VAL A 237 3.59 22.71 -1.28
C VAL A 237 3.66 23.35 0.10
N SER A 238 2.90 22.87 1.08
CA SER A 238 2.95 23.40 2.45
C SER A 238 4.34 23.21 3.08
N THR A 239 5.01 22.09 2.76
CA THR A 239 6.36 21.78 3.23
C THR A 239 7.40 22.68 2.56
N TYR A 240 7.28 22.89 1.24
CA TYR A 240 8.08 23.84 0.47
C TYR A 240 7.97 25.27 1.06
N GLN A 241 6.74 25.75 1.30
CA GLN A 241 6.51 27.09 1.87
C GLN A 241 7.12 27.26 3.27
N ARG A 242 7.12 26.20 4.10
CA ARG A 242 7.77 26.23 5.43
C ARG A 242 9.29 26.25 5.35
N THR A 243 9.87 25.68 4.31
CA THR A 243 11.33 25.58 4.12
C THR A 243 11.91 26.88 3.60
N ILE A 244 11.18 27.60 2.73
CA ILE A 244 11.61 28.90 2.17
C ILE A 244 11.35 30.08 3.11
N ARG A 245 10.40 29.95 4.05
CA ARG A 245 10.12 30.98 5.06
C ARG A 245 11.02 30.91 6.30
N LYS A 246 12.01 30.03 6.31
CA LYS A 246 13.09 29.99 7.31
C LYS A 246 14.36 30.54 6.70
#